data_AF-A0A2X0QYC1-F1
#
_entry.id   AF-A0A2X0QYC1-F1
#
_cell.length_a   1.000
_cell.length_b   1.000
_cell.length_c   1.000
_cell.angle_alpha   90.00
_cell.angle_beta   90.00
_cell.angle_gamma   90.00
#
_symmetry.space_group_name_H-M   'P 1'
#
loop_
_entity.id
_entity.type
_entity.pdbx_description
1 polymer ?
#
loop_
_entity_poly.entity_id
_entity_poly.type
_entity_poly.pdbx_seq_one_letter_code
_entity_poly.pdbx_strand_id
1 'polypeptide(L)'
;MCLAFIPTAYLVTTVSKTLLSDVHQVIKNDFPEFTVKDGKLQSDSKKAVVESLDQGVLAFNASNDMDEDSLSQVTPVNKVGVGFFKEGIALEYFGTSQTIPYSMANITSKADLVKTLDTAISSSSYVMTLVLIFMFILLIVITLIKVFFYGLFAFFLGKSGRKTISYLDAVRISAFSWTLMTVFTFIAETLNISISYLSEFNILITIVIMFLAVKRIPTDDQSLPQSQEK
;
A
#
# COMPACT_ATOMS: atom_id res chain seq x y z
N MET A 1 -8.77 7.45 10.53
CA MET A 1 -7.95 6.71 9.53
C MET A 1 -8.81 5.86 8.58
N CYS A 2 -9.85 5.17 9.04
CA CYS A 2 -10.71 4.32 8.20
C CYS A 2 -11.39 5.02 7.00
N LEU A 3 -11.79 6.30 7.14
CA LEU A 3 -12.40 7.06 6.05
C LEU A 3 -11.41 7.36 4.92
N ALA A 4 -10.17 7.71 5.27
CA ALA A 4 -9.10 7.98 4.30
C ALA A 4 -8.63 6.71 3.56
N PHE A 5 -9.03 5.51 4.00
CA PHE A 5 -8.71 4.26 3.29
C PHE A 5 -9.54 4.09 2.01
N ILE A 6 -10.75 4.67 1.93
CA ILE A 6 -11.68 4.45 0.81
C ILE A 6 -11.08 4.91 -0.53
N PRO A 7 -10.56 6.15 -0.67
CA PRO A 7 -9.97 6.61 -1.92
C PRO A 7 -8.76 5.75 -2.32
N THR A 8 -7.90 5.39 -1.37
CA THR A 8 -6.74 4.53 -1.61
C THR A 8 -7.16 3.15 -2.08
N ALA A 9 -8.15 2.52 -1.43
CA ALA A 9 -8.67 1.21 -1.82
C ALA A 9 -9.21 1.22 -3.25
N TYR A 10 -9.93 2.28 -3.64
CA TYR A 10 -10.42 2.46 -5.00
C TYR A 10 -9.28 2.59 -6.01
N LEU A 11 -8.29 3.44 -5.71
CA LEU A 11 -7.13 3.64 -6.58
C LEU A 11 -6.36 2.33 -6.79
N VAL A 12 -6.00 1.63 -5.70
CA VAL A 12 -5.26 0.36 -5.76
C VAL A 12 -6.04 -0.69 -6.55
N THR A 13 -7.36 -0.79 -6.35
CA THR A 13 -8.20 -1.73 -7.11
C THR A 13 -8.19 -1.42 -8.60
N THR A 14 -8.29 -0.14 -8.96
CA THR A 14 -8.34 0.31 -10.34
C THR A 14 -7.00 0.04 -11.03
N VAL A 15 -5.90 0.50 -10.43
CA VAL A 15 -4.54 0.30 -10.96
C VAL A 15 -4.21 -1.18 -11.10
N SER A 16 -4.57 -2.02 -10.12
CA SER A 16 -4.30 -3.46 -10.17
C SER A 16 -5.07 -4.15 -11.30
N LYS A 17 -6.34 -3.77 -11.52
CA LYS A 17 -7.16 -4.33 -12.61
C LYS A 17 -6.63 -3.91 -13.98
N THR A 18 -6.27 -2.64 -14.14
CA THR A 18 -5.68 -2.13 -15.38
C THR A 18 -4.38 -2.85 -15.68
N LEU A 19 -3.46 -2.95 -14.71
CA LEU A 19 -2.19 -3.65 -14.87
C LEU A 19 -2.40 -5.12 -15.30
N LEU A 20 -3.30 -5.85 -14.62
CA LEU A 20 -3.56 -7.24 -14.96
C LEU A 20 -4.15 -7.40 -16.38
N SER A 21 -5.01 -6.46 -16.79
CA SER A 21 -5.58 -6.44 -18.14
C SER A 21 -4.52 -6.13 -19.20
N ASP A 22 -3.66 -5.15 -18.96
CA ASP A 22 -2.59 -4.74 -19.89
C ASP A 22 -1.59 -5.87 -20.11
N VAL A 23 -1.15 -6.50 -19.02
CA VAL A 23 -0.25 -7.68 -19.06
C VAL A 23 -0.90 -8.81 -19.86
N HIS A 24 -2.18 -9.10 -19.60
CA HIS A 24 -2.91 -10.13 -20.33
C HIS A 24 -3.02 -9.82 -21.84
N GLN A 25 -3.27 -8.57 -22.19
CA GLN A 25 -3.37 -8.15 -23.58
C GLN A 25 -2.04 -8.27 -24.33
N VAL A 26 -0.93 -7.80 -23.73
CA VAL A 26 0.41 -7.91 -24.32
C VAL A 26 0.81 -9.37 -24.50
N ILE A 27 0.61 -10.21 -23.48
CA ILE A 27 0.94 -11.64 -23.58
C ILE A 27 0.08 -12.32 -24.65
N LYS A 28 -1.19 -11.95 -24.80
CA LYS A 28 -2.06 -12.58 -25.80
C LYS A 28 -1.68 -12.18 -27.22
N ASN A 29 -1.43 -10.89 -27.45
CA ASN A 29 -1.33 -10.31 -28.79
C ASN A 29 0.10 -10.19 -29.30
N ASP A 30 1.05 -9.86 -28.43
CA ASP A 30 2.39 -9.43 -28.83
C ASP A 30 3.44 -10.50 -28.55
N PHE A 31 3.23 -11.34 -27.53
CA PHE A 31 4.14 -12.46 -27.28
C PHE A 31 3.99 -13.53 -28.36
N PRO A 32 5.11 -14.06 -28.88
CA PRO A 32 5.08 -15.18 -29.80
C PRO A 32 4.64 -16.45 -29.06
N GLU A 33 4.20 -17.46 -29.82
CA GLU A 33 3.92 -18.77 -29.25
C GLU A 33 5.20 -19.37 -28.62
N PHE A 34 5.05 -19.95 -27.43
CA PHE A 34 6.15 -20.59 -26.72
C PHE A 34 5.68 -21.82 -25.94
N THR A 35 6.62 -22.73 -25.69
CA THR A 35 6.47 -23.89 -24.80
C THR A 35 7.66 -23.97 -23.87
N VAL A 36 7.46 -24.50 -22.67
CA VAL A 36 8.55 -24.80 -21.75
C VAL A 36 8.82 -26.30 -21.80
N LYS A 37 10.03 -26.67 -22.21
CA LYS A 37 10.49 -28.07 -22.24
C LYS A 37 11.81 -28.18 -21.49
N ASP A 38 11.92 -29.20 -20.67
CA ASP A 38 13.11 -29.45 -19.82
C ASP A 38 13.49 -28.24 -18.95
N GLY A 39 12.47 -27.50 -18.48
CA GLY A 39 12.64 -26.30 -17.66
C GLY A 39 13.03 -25.03 -18.41
N LYS A 40 13.15 -25.08 -19.74
CA LYS A 40 13.57 -23.95 -20.58
C LYS A 40 12.48 -23.50 -21.55
N LEU A 41 12.37 -22.19 -21.73
CA LEU A 41 11.45 -21.60 -22.69
C LEU A 41 11.98 -21.83 -24.12
N GLN A 42 11.10 -22.31 -25.00
CA GLN A 42 11.34 -22.53 -26.42
C GLN A 42 10.27 -21.80 -27.24
N SER A 43 10.72 -21.00 -28.20
CA SER A 43 9.87 -20.32 -29.19
C SER A 43 10.56 -20.33 -30.55
N ASP A 44 9.77 -20.46 -31.62
CA ASP A 44 10.28 -20.34 -32.99
C ASP A 44 10.64 -18.89 -33.35
N SER A 45 10.15 -17.92 -32.56
CA SER A 45 10.50 -16.52 -32.70
C SER A 45 11.85 -16.22 -32.04
N LYS A 46 12.78 -15.67 -32.82
CA LYS A 46 14.06 -15.15 -32.33
C LYS A 46 14.00 -13.68 -31.91
N LYS A 47 12.84 -13.04 -32.05
CA LYS A 47 12.70 -11.60 -31.81
C LYS A 47 12.32 -11.36 -30.35
N ALA A 48 13.12 -10.55 -29.66
CA ALA A 48 12.77 -10.03 -28.34
C ALA A 48 11.56 -9.08 -28.46
N VAL A 49 10.64 -9.18 -27.50
CA VAL A 49 9.51 -8.26 -27.33
C VAL A 49 9.77 -7.50 -26.03
N VAL A 50 9.70 -6.18 -26.08
CA VAL A 50 9.83 -5.31 -24.90
C VAL A 50 8.76 -4.25 -24.99
N GLU A 51 7.76 -4.35 -24.13
CA GLU A 51 6.62 -3.45 -24.07
C GLU A 51 6.65 -2.61 -22.79
N SER A 52 6.54 -1.30 -22.95
CA SER A 52 6.44 -0.36 -21.83
C SER A 52 4.98 -0.15 -21.46
N LEU A 53 4.63 -0.56 -20.25
CA LEU A 53 3.33 -0.31 -19.64
C LEU A 53 3.38 0.96 -18.77
N ASP A 54 2.20 1.51 -18.46
CA ASP A 54 2.11 2.65 -17.55
C ASP A 54 2.78 2.35 -16.20
N GLN A 55 2.55 1.15 -15.67
CA GLN A 55 3.03 0.74 -14.34
C GLN A 55 4.31 -0.11 -14.36
N GLY A 56 4.88 -0.42 -15.53
CA GLY A 56 5.99 -1.37 -15.60
C GLY A 56 6.54 -1.63 -16.99
N VAL A 57 7.39 -2.64 -17.11
CA VAL A 57 7.92 -3.15 -18.38
C VAL A 57 7.63 -4.64 -18.48
N LEU A 58 7.15 -5.09 -19.63
CA LEU A 58 6.99 -6.49 -19.94
C LEU A 58 7.99 -6.89 -21.03
N ALA A 59 8.76 -7.96 -20.80
CA ALA A 59 9.73 -8.44 -21.78
C ALA A 59 9.53 -9.93 -22.07
N PHE A 60 9.89 -10.33 -23.29
CA PHE A 60 9.96 -11.72 -23.72
C PHE A 60 11.19 -11.93 -24.59
N ASN A 61 12.00 -12.92 -24.25
CA ASN A 61 13.02 -13.42 -25.16
C ASN A 61 13.32 -14.92 -24.96
N ALA A 62 13.17 -15.71 -26.02
CA ALA A 62 13.53 -17.13 -26.04
C ALA A 62 14.98 -17.39 -26.50
N SER A 63 15.63 -16.39 -27.12
CA SER A 63 17.03 -16.47 -27.56
C SER A 63 17.98 -16.05 -26.45
N ASN A 64 19.29 -16.24 -26.69
CA ASN A 64 20.32 -15.76 -25.77
C ASN A 64 20.69 -14.27 -26.02
N ASP A 65 19.92 -13.55 -26.85
CA ASP A 65 20.27 -12.17 -27.23
C ASP A 65 19.94 -11.14 -26.14
N MET A 66 19.00 -11.49 -25.26
CA MET A 66 18.62 -10.74 -24.06
C MET A 66 18.30 -11.77 -22.98
N ASP A 67 18.98 -11.66 -21.85
CA ASP A 67 18.86 -12.56 -20.71
C ASP A 67 18.14 -11.88 -19.53
N GLU A 68 17.97 -12.63 -18.45
CA GLU A 68 17.30 -12.19 -17.23
C GLU A 68 17.94 -10.94 -16.61
N ASP A 69 19.27 -10.80 -16.71
CA ASP A 69 20.02 -9.67 -16.17
C ASP A 69 19.82 -8.39 -17.00
N SER A 70 19.54 -8.55 -18.29
CA SER A 70 19.25 -7.43 -19.21
C SER A 70 17.95 -6.71 -18.92
N LEU A 71 17.02 -7.31 -18.15
CA LEU A 71 15.73 -6.68 -17.77
C LEU A 71 15.93 -5.40 -16.97
N SER A 72 16.97 -5.34 -16.13
CA SER A 72 17.31 -4.17 -15.31
C SER A 72 17.67 -2.94 -16.16
N GLN A 73 18.18 -3.12 -17.38
CA GLN A 73 18.61 -2.04 -18.26
C GLN A 73 17.42 -1.35 -18.95
N VAL A 74 16.34 -2.10 -19.17
CA VAL A 74 15.13 -1.60 -19.83
C VAL A 74 14.04 -1.19 -18.84
N THR A 75 14.19 -1.55 -17.56
CA THR A 75 13.23 -1.24 -16.50
C THR A 75 13.65 0.02 -15.75
N PRO A 76 12.86 1.09 -15.75
CA PRO A 76 13.14 2.26 -14.92
C PRO A 76 13.21 1.92 -13.43
N VAL A 77 14.13 2.55 -12.68
CA VAL A 77 14.39 2.27 -11.25
C VAL A 77 13.13 2.38 -10.37
N ASN A 78 12.16 3.19 -10.77
CA ASN A 78 10.90 3.43 -10.07
C ASN A 78 9.73 2.57 -10.56
N LYS A 79 9.98 1.59 -11.44
CA LYS A 79 8.97 0.71 -12.03
C LYS A 79 9.33 -0.76 -11.79
N VAL A 80 8.34 -1.63 -12.01
CA VAL A 80 8.52 -3.09 -11.97
C VAL A 80 8.69 -3.62 -13.38
N GLY A 81 9.66 -4.48 -13.59
CA GLY A 81 9.90 -5.21 -14.83
C GLY A 81 9.53 -6.68 -14.65
N VAL A 82 8.84 -7.27 -15.62
CA VAL A 82 8.59 -8.71 -15.68
C VAL A 82 9.04 -9.22 -17.04
N GLY A 83 9.99 -10.14 -17.06
CA GLY A 83 10.55 -10.70 -18.28
C GLY A 83 10.41 -12.21 -18.34
N PHE A 84 10.03 -12.75 -19.49
CA PHE A 84 9.99 -14.18 -19.77
C PHE A 84 11.19 -14.54 -20.64
N PHE A 85 12.18 -15.18 -20.03
CA PHE A 85 13.47 -15.49 -20.65
C PHE A 85 13.68 -16.99 -20.79
N LYS A 86 14.81 -17.38 -21.36
CA LYS A 86 15.09 -18.79 -21.65
C LYS A 86 15.14 -19.68 -20.40
N GLU A 87 15.76 -19.21 -19.33
CA GLU A 87 15.98 -20.02 -18.12
C GLU A 87 14.90 -19.77 -17.05
N GLY A 88 14.18 -18.65 -17.12
CA GLY A 88 13.09 -18.38 -16.19
C GLY A 88 12.35 -17.07 -16.42
N ILE A 89 11.50 -16.76 -15.44
CA ILE A 89 10.78 -15.49 -15.36
C ILE A 89 11.60 -14.57 -14.47
N ALA A 90 12.12 -13.48 -15.02
CA ALA A 90 12.82 -12.45 -14.27
C ALA A 90 11.85 -11.39 -13.77
N LEU A 91 12.03 -10.97 -12.51
CA LEU A 91 11.32 -9.88 -11.86
C LEU A 91 12.33 -8.83 -11.45
N GLU A 92 12.21 -7.64 -12.03
CA GLU A 92 13.02 -6.48 -11.68
C GLU A 92 12.19 -5.53 -10.82
N TYR A 93 12.66 -5.21 -9.62
CA TYR A 93 12.04 -4.22 -8.77
C TYR A 93 13.10 -3.48 -7.94
N PHE A 94 13.04 -2.15 -7.90
CA PHE A 94 13.97 -1.32 -7.13
C PHE A 94 15.46 -1.62 -7.38
N GLY A 95 15.85 -1.93 -8.62
CA GLY A 95 17.24 -2.23 -8.99
C GLY A 95 17.71 -3.62 -8.55
N THR A 96 16.80 -4.50 -8.14
CA THR A 96 17.06 -5.90 -7.81
C THR A 96 16.32 -6.79 -8.79
N SER A 97 17.05 -7.71 -9.41
CA SER A 97 16.49 -8.77 -10.26
C SER A 97 16.37 -10.08 -9.48
N GLN A 98 15.25 -10.78 -9.66
CA GLN A 98 15.05 -12.14 -9.18
C GLN A 98 14.50 -13.01 -10.29
N THR A 99 15.14 -14.17 -10.51
CA THR A 99 14.69 -15.15 -11.51
C THR A 99 13.95 -16.30 -10.85
N ILE A 100 12.73 -16.55 -11.32
CA ILE A 100 11.88 -17.68 -10.93
C ILE A 100 11.95 -18.75 -12.03
N PRO A 101 12.44 -19.96 -11.73
CA PRO A 101 12.45 -21.06 -12.69
C PRO A 101 11.03 -21.45 -13.13
N TYR A 102 10.86 -21.84 -14.40
CA TYR A 102 9.55 -22.24 -14.92
C TYR A 102 8.94 -23.45 -14.19
N SER A 103 9.79 -24.35 -13.68
CA SER A 103 9.35 -25.49 -12.86
C SER A 103 8.63 -25.06 -11.58
N MET A 104 8.96 -23.90 -11.03
CA MET A 104 8.30 -23.33 -9.85
C MET A 104 7.04 -22.56 -10.22
N ALA A 105 7.03 -21.92 -11.39
CA ALA A 105 5.88 -21.15 -11.89
C ALA A 105 4.77 -22.02 -12.47
N ASN A 106 5.03 -23.31 -12.73
CA ASN A 106 4.08 -24.27 -13.32
C ASN A 106 3.47 -23.78 -14.65
N ILE A 107 4.28 -23.10 -15.47
CA ILE A 107 3.89 -22.62 -16.81
C ILE A 107 4.55 -23.53 -17.85
N THR A 108 3.73 -24.18 -18.67
CA THR A 108 4.18 -25.11 -19.72
C THR A 108 4.07 -24.54 -21.13
N SER A 109 3.23 -23.53 -21.34
CA SER A 109 3.04 -22.87 -22.64
C SER A 109 2.45 -21.47 -22.52
N LYS A 110 2.46 -20.72 -23.63
CA LYS A 110 1.72 -19.44 -23.73
C LYS A 110 0.23 -19.62 -23.42
N ALA A 111 -0.39 -20.69 -23.96
CA ALA A 111 -1.81 -20.97 -23.73
C ALA A 111 -2.12 -21.21 -22.24
N ASP A 112 -1.24 -21.91 -21.53
CA ASP A 112 -1.38 -22.14 -20.09
C ASP A 112 -1.22 -20.84 -19.29
N LEU A 113 -0.27 -19.99 -19.68
CA LEU A 113 -0.08 -18.67 -19.08
C LEU A 113 -1.32 -17.78 -19.28
N VAL A 114 -1.85 -17.71 -20.50
CA VAL A 114 -3.08 -16.95 -20.82
C VAL A 114 -4.26 -17.48 -19.99
N LYS A 115 -4.45 -18.80 -19.92
CA LYS A 115 -5.51 -19.42 -19.11
C LYS A 115 -5.37 -19.10 -17.61
N THR A 116 -4.13 -19.06 -17.12
CA THR A 116 -3.83 -18.68 -15.72
C THR A 116 -4.20 -17.22 -15.48
N LEU A 117 -3.87 -16.32 -16.41
CA LEU A 117 -4.23 -14.91 -16.33
C LEU A 117 -5.75 -14.69 -16.44
N ASP A 118 -6.45 -15.40 -17.32
CA ASP A 118 -7.92 -15.37 -17.41
C ASP A 118 -8.56 -15.77 -16.07
N THR A 119 -8.02 -16.82 -15.44
CA THR A 119 -8.46 -17.27 -14.11
C THR A 119 -8.19 -16.19 -13.05
N ALA A 120 -7.01 -15.57 -13.10
CA ALA A 120 -6.64 -14.48 -12.19
C ALA A 120 -7.55 -13.26 -12.37
N ILE A 121 -7.86 -12.86 -13.61
CA ILE A 121 -8.77 -11.75 -13.93
C ILE A 121 -10.18 -12.03 -13.40
N SER A 122 -10.72 -13.22 -13.69
CA SER A 122 -12.07 -13.61 -13.24
C SER A 122 -12.19 -13.65 -11.71
N SER A 123 -11.12 -14.07 -11.02
CA SER A 123 -11.08 -14.16 -9.55
C SER A 123 -10.60 -12.86 -8.87
N SER A 124 -10.06 -11.90 -9.64
CA SER A 124 -9.40 -10.71 -9.12
C SER A 124 -10.27 -9.91 -8.18
N SER A 125 -11.58 -9.80 -8.46
CA SER A 125 -12.49 -9.04 -7.62
C SER A 125 -12.61 -9.65 -6.22
N TYR A 126 -12.74 -10.97 -6.12
CA TYR A 126 -12.87 -11.67 -4.84
C TYR A 126 -11.58 -11.59 -4.02
N VAL A 127 -10.44 -11.84 -4.67
CA VAL A 127 -9.12 -11.76 -4.03
C VAL A 127 -8.85 -10.33 -3.56
N MET A 128 -9.13 -9.33 -4.40
CA MET A 128 -8.92 -7.93 -4.05
C MET A 128 -9.81 -7.50 -2.88
N THR A 129 -11.08 -7.92 -2.85
CA THR A 129 -11.95 -7.67 -1.70
C THR A 129 -11.38 -8.27 -0.42
N LEU A 130 -10.88 -9.51 -0.45
CA LEU A 130 -10.28 -10.16 0.71
C LEU A 130 -9.02 -9.41 1.19
N VAL A 131 -8.15 -9.02 0.26
CA VAL A 131 -6.93 -8.24 0.55
C VAL A 131 -7.29 -6.89 1.17
N LEU A 132 -8.29 -6.18 0.63
CA LEU A 132 -8.73 -4.89 1.17
C LEU A 132 -9.33 -5.03 2.57
N ILE A 133 -10.12 -6.09 2.83
CA ILE A 133 -10.64 -6.37 4.19
C ILE A 133 -9.48 -6.63 5.15
N PHE A 134 -8.52 -7.45 4.75
CA PHE A 134 -7.35 -7.75 5.56
C PHE A 134 -6.53 -6.48 5.86
N MET A 135 -6.26 -5.66 4.86
CA MET A 135 -5.57 -4.38 5.03
C MET A 135 -6.36 -3.44 5.94
N PHE A 136 -7.69 -3.39 5.79
CA PHE A 136 -8.55 -2.56 6.63
C PHE A 136 -8.48 -2.97 8.11
N ILE A 137 -8.52 -4.27 8.41
CA ILE A 137 -8.37 -4.79 9.77
C ILE A 137 -6.99 -4.43 10.33
N LEU A 138 -5.94 -4.63 9.54
CA LEU A 138 -4.57 -4.29 9.93
C LEU A 138 -4.41 -2.80 10.24
N LEU A 139 -5.03 -1.93 9.43
CA LEU A 139 -5.07 -0.49 9.68
C LEU A 139 -5.80 -0.13 10.97
N ILE A 140 -6.92 -0.79 11.30
CA ILE A 140 -7.61 -0.60 12.57
C ILE A 140 -6.67 -0.94 13.74
N VAL A 141 -6.01 -2.09 13.68
CA VAL A 141 -5.09 -2.53 14.74
C VAL A 141 -3.95 -1.53 14.95
N ILE A 142 -3.28 -1.12 13.87
CA ILE A 142 -2.20 -0.12 13.94
C ILE A 142 -2.72 1.21 14.48
N THR A 143 -3.91 1.64 14.06
CA THR A 143 -4.51 2.90 14.53
C THR A 143 -4.81 2.84 16.02
N LEU A 144 -5.35 1.73 16.52
CA LEU A 144 -5.61 1.55 17.94
C LEU A 144 -4.32 1.64 18.75
N ILE A 145 -3.27 0.93 18.35
CA ILE A 145 -1.96 0.99 19.01
C ILE A 145 -1.43 2.44 19.05
N LYS A 146 -1.53 3.18 17.94
CA LYS A 146 -1.15 4.60 17.90
C LYS A 146 -1.96 5.43 18.89
N VAL A 147 -3.28 5.27 18.92
CA VAL A 147 -4.16 6.03 19.82
C VAL A 147 -3.83 5.76 21.29
N PHE A 148 -3.54 4.52 21.67
CA PHE A 148 -3.09 4.19 23.03
C PHE A 148 -1.74 4.85 23.37
N PHE A 149 -0.82 4.88 22.40
CA PHE A 149 0.47 5.54 22.56
C PHE A 149 0.32 7.07 22.73
N TYR A 150 -0.53 7.71 21.93
CA TYR A 150 -0.86 9.13 22.11
C TYR A 150 -1.60 9.40 23.43
N GLY A 151 -2.45 8.46 23.87
CA GLY A 151 -3.12 8.52 25.16
C GLY A 151 -2.12 8.57 26.31
N LEU A 152 -1.00 7.87 26.20
CA LEU A 152 0.08 7.94 27.19
C LEU A 152 0.70 9.35 27.24
N PHE A 153 0.91 9.99 26.09
CA PHE A 153 1.41 11.35 26.03
C PHE A 153 0.40 12.36 26.63
N ALA A 154 -0.89 12.25 26.28
CA ALA A 154 -1.95 13.05 26.89
C ALA A 154 -2.01 12.89 28.41
N PHE A 155 -1.85 11.66 28.90
CA PHE A 155 -1.86 11.35 30.32
C PHE A 155 -0.73 12.06 31.06
N PHE A 156 0.50 11.99 30.53
CA PHE A 156 1.64 12.71 31.11
C PHE A 156 1.48 14.23 31.06
N LEU A 157 0.95 14.78 29.97
CA LEU A 157 0.63 16.22 29.88
C LEU A 157 -0.34 16.66 30.97
N GLY A 158 -1.42 15.91 31.19
CA GLY A 158 -2.41 16.24 32.22
C GLY A 158 -1.83 16.15 33.64
N LYS A 159 -1.03 15.12 33.90
CA LYS A 159 -0.36 14.96 35.20
C LYS A 159 0.64 16.08 35.49
N SER A 160 1.40 16.53 34.48
CA SER A 160 2.29 17.69 34.60
C SER A 160 1.53 18.99 34.88
N GLY A 161 0.29 19.11 34.40
CA GLY A 161 -0.59 20.25 34.63
C GLY A 161 -1.43 20.19 35.90
N ARG A 162 -1.18 19.21 36.81
CA ARG A 162 -1.98 18.94 38.02
C ARG A 162 -3.47 18.72 37.73
N LYS A 163 -3.79 18.09 36.59
CA LYS A 163 -5.15 17.74 36.21
C LYS A 163 -5.46 16.32 36.66
N THR A 164 -6.65 16.09 37.20
CA THR A 164 -7.20 14.75 37.46
C THR A 164 -7.75 14.16 36.17
N ILE A 165 -6.87 13.48 35.41
CA ILE A 165 -7.28 12.73 34.22
C ILE A 165 -6.94 11.25 34.39
N SER A 166 -7.90 10.37 34.11
CA SER A 166 -7.61 8.94 34.03
C SER A 166 -6.90 8.63 32.71
N TYR A 167 -6.16 7.52 32.65
CA TYR A 167 -5.54 7.08 31.39
C TYR A 167 -6.61 6.82 30.30
N LEU A 168 -7.78 6.32 30.67
CA LEU A 168 -8.88 6.10 29.72
C LEU A 168 -9.40 7.43 29.14
N ASP A 169 -9.49 8.49 29.94
CA ASP A 169 -9.89 9.81 29.44
C ASP A 169 -8.82 10.41 28.54
N ALA A 170 -7.54 10.20 28.87
CA ALA A 170 -6.44 10.59 28.00
C ALA A 170 -6.49 9.88 26.64
N VAL A 171 -6.77 8.56 26.63
CA VAL A 171 -6.97 7.77 25.40
C VAL A 171 -8.16 8.28 24.59
N ARG A 172 -9.28 8.63 25.25
CA ARG A 172 -10.45 9.25 24.57
C ARG A 172 -10.09 10.56 23.91
N ILE A 173 -9.38 11.45 24.61
CA ILE A 173 -8.91 12.74 24.06
C ILE A 173 -8.01 12.51 22.84
N SER A 174 -7.09 11.55 22.90
CA SER A 174 -6.23 11.18 21.78
C SER A 174 -7.02 10.63 20.59
N ALA A 175 -8.03 9.79 20.84
CA ALA A 175 -8.89 9.24 19.79
C ALA A 175 -9.67 10.34 19.05
N PHE A 176 -10.24 11.31 19.77
CA PHE A 176 -10.94 12.45 19.16
C PHE A 176 -9.99 13.38 18.41
N SER A 177 -8.82 13.66 18.97
CA SER A 177 -7.80 14.50 18.32
C SER A 177 -7.33 13.89 17.00
N TRP A 178 -7.08 12.58 16.99
CA TRP A 178 -6.68 11.83 15.79
C TRP A 178 -7.80 11.76 14.73
N THR A 179 -9.05 11.59 15.18
CA THR A 179 -10.21 11.56 14.28
C THR A 179 -10.41 12.91 13.60
N LEU A 180 -10.30 14.00 14.35
CA LEU A 180 -10.39 15.36 13.81
C LEU A 180 -9.31 15.62 12.75
N MET A 181 -8.07 15.19 13.02
CA MET A 181 -6.99 15.28 12.03
C MET A 181 -7.30 14.44 10.77
N THR A 182 -7.79 13.21 10.94
CA THR A 182 -8.17 12.36 9.80
C THR A 182 -9.23 13.05 8.93
N VAL A 183 -10.26 13.65 9.54
CA VAL A 183 -11.33 14.32 8.80
C VAL A 183 -10.76 15.49 7.99
N PHE A 184 -9.85 16.26 8.58
CA PHE A 184 -9.14 17.33 7.87
C PHE A 184 -8.36 16.80 6.66
N THR A 185 -7.56 15.74 6.84
CA THR A 185 -6.80 15.11 5.75
C THR A 185 -7.71 14.56 4.66
N PHE A 186 -8.80 13.88 5.04
CA PHE A 186 -9.77 13.33 4.09
C PHE A 186 -10.39 14.43 3.20
N ILE A 187 -10.73 15.58 3.79
CA ILE A 187 -11.25 16.73 3.03
C ILE A 187 -10.18 17.27 2.07
N ALA A 188 -8.94 17.43 2.54
CA ALA A 188 -7.82 17.91 1.71
C ALA A 188 -7.55 16.97 0.51
N GLU A 189 -7.52 15.66 0.75
CA GLU A 189 -7.35 14.64 -0.29
C GLU A 189 -8.49 14.66 -1.30
N THR A 190 -9.74 14.79 -0.82
CA THR A 190 -10.92 14.88 -1.69
C THR A 190 -10.87 16.11 -2.61
N LEU A 191 -10.28 17.21 -2.13
CA LEU A 191 -10.07 18.43 -2.90
C LEU A 191 -8.79 18.41 -3.77
N ASN A 192 -8.09 17.26 -3.85
CA ASN A 192 -6.80 17.12 -4.53
C ASN A 192 -5.72 18.10 -4.04
N ILE A 193 -5.79 18.52 -2.78
CA ILE A 193 -4.77 19.37 -2.16
C ILE A 193 -3.62 18.45 -1.70
N SER A 194 -2.51 18.50 -2.43
CA SER A 194 -1.29 17.79 -2.01
C SER A 194 -0.58 18.57 -0.90
N ILE A 195 -0.42 17.93 0.26
CA ILE A 195 0.32 18.50 1.40
C ILE A 195 1.63 17.73 1.51
N SER A 196 2.75 18.39 1.19
CA SER A 196 4.08 17.84 1.47
C SER A 196 4.24 17.60 2.97
N TYR A 197 4.87 16.49 3.36
CA TYR A 197 5.07 16.11 4.76
C TYR A 197 3.76 15.91 5.56
N LEU A 198 2.70 15.41 4.90
CA LEU A 198 1.39 15.18 5.50
C LEU A 198 1.47 14.34 6.79
N SER A 199 2.36 13.33 6.84
CA SER A 199 2.51 12.47 8.02
C SER A 199 3.02 13.25 9.23
N GLU A 200 4.03 14.08 9.04
CA GLU A 200 4.64 14.93 10.07
C GLU A 200 3.63 15.98 10.57
N PHE A 201 2.90 16.61 9.65
CA PHE A 201 1.83 17.54 10.00
C PHE A 201 0.69 16.86 10.77
N ASN A 202 0.28 15.64 10.37
CA ASN A 202 -0.74 14.87 11.08
C ASN A 202 -0.34 14.64 12.55
N ILE A 203 0.92 14.29 12.80
CA ILE A 203 1.43 14.07 14.16
C ILE A 203 1.41 15.38 14.94
N LEU A 204 1.97 16.46 14.37
CA LEU A 204 2.07 17.76 15.02
C LEU A 204 0.69 18.31 15.40
N ILE A 205 -0.24 18.33 14.43
CA ILE A 205 -1.58 18.89 14.62
C ILE A 205 -2.35 18.07 15.66
N THR A 206 -2.25 16.74 15.62
CA THR A 206 -2.84 15.88 16.65
C THR A 206 -2.33 16.25 18.04
N ILE A 207 -1.01 16.43 18.19
CA ILE A 207 -0.40 16.80 19.47
C ILE A 207 -0.90 18.17 19.96
N VAL A 208 -1.03 19.16 19.06
CA VAL A 208 -1.55 20.49 19.40
C VAL A 208 -3.01 20.42 19.87
N ILE A 209 -3.87 19.72 19.12
CA ILE A 209 -5.29 19.54 19.50
C ILE A 209 -5.39 18.86 20.87
N MET A 210 -4.62 17.80 21.06
CA MET A 210 -4.58 17.04 22.31
C MET A 210 -4.11 17.88 23.49
N PHE A 211 -3.04 18.68 23.31
CA PHE A 211 -2.56 19.62 24.33
C PHE A 211 -3.62 20.65 24.71
N LEU A 212 -4.29 21.26 23.73
CA LEU A 212 -5.36 22.23 23.96
C LEU A 212 -6.55 21.60 24.69
N ALA A 213 -6.92 20.37 24.32
CA ALA A 213 -7.99 19.62 24.96
C ALA A 213 -7.66 19.33 26.44
N VAL A 214 -6.46 18.84 26.72
CA VAL A 214 -5.99 18.59 28.10
C VAL A 214 -5.95 19.89 28.92
N LYS A 215 -5.48 20.99 28.33
CA LYS A 215 -5.40 22.30 29.01
C LYS A 215 -6.76 22.84 29.44
N ARG A 216 -7.84 22.50 28.72
CA ARG A 216 -9.22 22.93 29.02
C ARG A 216 -9.86 22.16 30.18
N ILE A 217 -9.27 21.06 30.65
CA ILE A 217 -9.77 20.30 31.79
C ILE A 217 -9.57 21.14 33.06
N PRO A 218 -10.55 21.26 33.98
CA PRO A 218 -10.37 21.99 35.23
C PRO A 218 -9.24 21.40 36.09
N THR A 219 -8.53 22.25 36.82
CA THR A 219 -7.52 21.82 37.82
C THR A 219 -8.23 21.51 39.13
N ASP A 220 -7.71 20.58 39.93
CA ASP A 220 -8.28 20.20 41.23
C ASP A 220 -8.55 21.41 42.15
N ASP A 221 -7.72 22.45 42.06
CA ASP A 221 -7.81 23.68 42.87
C ASP A 221 -9.06 24.53 42.59
N GLN A 222 -9.73 24.33 41.45
CA GLN A 222 -10.95 25.07 41.08
C GLN A 222 -12.25 24.32 41.38
N SER A 223 -12.16 23.11 41.97
CA SER A 223 -13.32 22.27 42.27
C SER A 223 -13.86 22.41 43.70
N LEU A 224 -13.22 23.22 44.54
CA LEU A 224 -13.68 23.52 45.90
C LEU A 224 -14.66 24.71 45.89
N PRO A 225 -15.89 24.57 46.41
CA PRO A 225 -16.82 25.70 46.49
C PRO A 225 -16.31 26.72 47.51
N GLN A 226 -16.13 27.96 47.06
CA GLN A 226 -16.08 29.13 47.94
C GLN A 226 -17.41 29.24 48.70
N SER A 227 -17.47 28.54 49.82
CA SER A 227 -18.60 28.49 50.73
C SER A 227 -18.12 28.62 52.16
N GLN A 228 -17.16 29.51 52.40
CA GLN A 228 -16.79 30.00 53.72
C GLN A 228 -16.13 31.39 53.56
N GLU A 229 -16.92 32.45 53.43
CA GLU A 229 -16.51 33.75 53.99
C GLU A 229 -17.75 34.62 54.29
N LYS A 230 -18.07 34.65 55.59
CA LYS A 230 -18.80 35.63 56.41
C LYS A 230 -20.13 36.22 55.93
#